data_AF-A0A067MF46-F1
#
_entry.id   AF-A0A067MF46-F1
#
_cell.length_a   1.000
_cell.length_b   1.000
_cell.length_c   1.000
_cell.angle_alpha   90.00
_cell.angle_beta   90.00
_cell.angle_gamma   90.00
#
_symmetry.space_group_name_H-M   'P 1'
#
loop_
_entity.id
_entity.type
_entity.pdbx_description
1 polymer ?
#
loop_
_entity_poly.entity_id
_entity_poly.type
_entity_poly.pdbx_seq_one_letter_code
_entity_poly.pdbx_strand_id
1 'polypeptide(L)'
;MFASGSGESRVFGQGIYTFGFCLDIASGVSGRVSPRGLDTLPPKLSYSPLKVIVTPETSVTVHRRDLFDARFQLISSGVLDVEPSPSAEATASDLEFVSAPSDLVPGLYEGGLKTWECSLDLIKCLHGFLSDGLENNEEASPSRGRAIRGKNILDVGCGTALPSVYLLQEILNISPPGYGDRSKTTIHLQDYNRSVFELVTLPNIILAWYHSLASQSYCASLPPPSPTDQDQGDEFEIELSPELLGAFTASLSEHHVEFRFFTGSWASLADALPIIHESDMERQNDQPLYDLVFTSETIYRLESLPSLIRLLRAGTSTSSQSSVAETPERLRTLSSLSISQSPRCLVAAKLLYFGVGGGVDSFVQQVEQQGGKVQTVWEENEGLWRRIMRIEWV
;
A
#
# COMPACT_ATOMS: atom_id res chain seq x y z
N MET A 1 -27.41 -50.55 -5.04
CA MET A 1 -27.96 -49.52 -5.95
C MET A 1 -28.97 -48.70 -5.17
N PHE A 2 -28.51 -47.71 -4.42
CA PHE A 2 -29.34 -46.67 -3.80
C PHE A 2 -28.54 -45.38 -3.94
N ALA A 3 -28.93 -44.56 -4.90
CA ALA A 3 -28.45 -43.20 -5.06
C ALA A 3 -29.65 -42.30 -4.78
N SER A 4 -29.67 -41.69 -3.59
CA SER A 4 -30.56 -40.59 -3.25
C SER A 4 -29.92 -39.31 -3.77
N GLY A 5 -30.41 -38.82 -4.91
CA GLY A 5 -30.10 -37.48 -5.38
C GLY A 5 -30.96 -36.47 -4.63
N SER A 6 -30.36 -35.69 -3.75
CA SER A 6 -30.93 -34.44 -3.24
C SER A 6 -30.34 -33.30 -4.06
N GLY A 7 -31.19 -32.63 -4.83
CA GLY A 7 -30.82 -31.47 -5.63
C GLY A 7 -30.40 -30.31 -4.74
N GLU A 8 -29.17 -29.84 -4.92
CA GLU A 8 -28.74 -28.53 -4.44
C GLU A 8 -29.37 -27.46 -5.31
N SER A 9 -30.29 -26.71 -4.69
CA SER A 9 -30.79 -25.45 -5.24
C SER A 9 -29.65 -24.42 -5.25
N ARG A 10 -29.13 -24.11 -6.44
CA ARG A 10 -28.24 -22.98 -6.66
C ARG A 10 -29.02 -21.68 -6.45
N VAL A 11 -28.76 -21.00 -5.35
CA VAL A 11 -29.10 -19.58 -5.19
C VAL A 11 -27.90 -18.77 -5.69
N PHE A 12 -28.02 -18.23 -6.90
CA PHE A 12 -27.20 -17.10 -7.34
C PHE A 12 -27.75 -15.85 -6.66
N GLY A 13 -26.95 -15.18 -5.83
CA GLY A 13 -27.36 -13.96 -5.14
C GLY A 13 -26.21 -13.21 -4.50
N GLN A 14 -25.91 -12.04 -5.08
CA GLN A 14 -25.26 -10.85 -4.52
C GLN A 14 -23.80 -10.99 -4.04
N GLY A 15 -22.89 -10.45 -4.85
CA GLY A 15 -21.47 -10.33 -4.53
C GLY A 15 -21.22 -9.34 -3.39
N ILE A 16 -20.71 -9.88 -2.28
CA ILE A 16 -20.10 -9.10 -1.20
C ILE A 16 -18.62 -8.96 -1.59
N TYR A 17 -18.23 -7.81 -2.12
CA TYR A 17 -16.81 -7.50 -2.33
C TYR A 17 -16.15 -7.39 -0.96
N THR A 18 -15.21 -8.29 -0.69
CA THR A 18 -14.71 -8.55 0.66
C THR A 18 -13.53 -7.63 0.97
N PHE A 19 -13.58 -6.94 2.10
CA PHE A 19 -12.42 -6.28 2.72
C PHE A 19 -11.34 -7.33 3.04
N GLY A 20 -10.09 -7.01 2.69
CA GLY A 20 -9.00 -7.94 2.35
C GLY A 20 -8.73 -9.13 3.26
N PHE A 21 -8.44 -10.27 2.63
CA PHE A 21 -7.72 -11.38 3.23
C PHE A 21 -6.31 -10.90 3.64
N CYS A 22 -5.94 -11.10 4.90
CA CYS A 22 -4.54 -11.02 5.32
C CYS A 22 -3.93 -12.41 5.15
N LEU A 23 -2.97 -12.58 4.24
CA LEU A 23 -2.26 -13.84 4.07
C LEU A 23 -0.97 -13.80 4.91
N ASP A 24 -0.87 -14.71 5.88
CA ASP A 24 0.39 -15.01 6.55
C ASP A 24 1.19 -15.97 5.66
N ILE A 25 2.19 -15.41 4.97
CA ILE A 25 2.99 -16.13 3.98
C ILE A 25 4.02 -17.05 4.65
N ALA A 26 4.29 -16.88 5.96
CA ALA A 26 5.23 -17.75 6.67
C ALA A 26 4.70 -19.18 6.86
N SER A 27 3.37 -19.36 6.84
CA SER A 27 2.73 -20.64 7.16
C SER A 27 2.59 -21.61 5.97
N GLY A 28 2.80 -21.17 4.72
CA GLY A 28 2.66 -22.02 3.53
C GLY A 28 1.27 -22.63 3.31
N VAL A 29 0.28 -22.25 4.10
CA VAL A 29 -1.10 -22.75 4.04
C VAL A 29 -1.99 -21.65 3.49
N SER A 30 -2.61 -21.90 2.34
CA SER A 30 -3.77 -21.12 1.86
C SER A 30 -4.95 -21.38 2.80
N GLY A 31 -4.98 -20.66 3.92
CA GLY A 31 -6.07 -20.68 4.88
C GLY A 31 -6.93 -19.44 4.69
N ARG A 32 -8.26 -19.60 4.67
CA ARG A 32 -9.19 -18.46 4.81
C ARG A 32 -8.92 -17.78 6.15
N VAL A 33 -8.21 -16.66 6.14
CA VAL A 33 -8.12 -15.76 7.29
C VAL A 33 -9.42 -14.96 7.31
N SER A 34 -10.19 -15.11 8.40
CA SER A 34 -11.48 -14.43 8.59
C SER A 34 -11.30 -12.89 8.65
N PRO A 35 -12.38 -12.08 8.55
CA PRO A 35 -12.35 -10.61 8.45
C PRO A 35 -11.84 -9.83 9.71
N ARG A 36 -11.02 -10.46 10.55
CA ARG A 36 -10.62 -10.02 11.90
C ARG A 36 -9.72 -8.78 11.96
N GLY A 37 -9.47 -8.09 10.86
CA GLY A 37 -8.65 -6.86 10.86
C GLY A 37 -9.39 -5.61 11.34
N LEU A 38 -10.73 -5.57 11.20
CA LEU A 38 -11.54 -4.46 11.70
C LEU A 38 -11.82 -4.58 13.21
N ASP A 39 -11.89 -5.81 13.73
CA ASP A 39 -12.16 -6.09 15.14
C ASP A 39 -11.00 -5.67 16.07
N THR A 40 -9.80 -5.43 15.51
CA THR A 40 -8.61 -4.98 16.25
C THR A 40 -8.46 -3.45 16.28
N LEU A 41 -9.35 -2.72 15.60
CA LEU A 41 -9.31 -1.26 15.58
C LEU A 41 -9.78 -0.69 16.93
N PRO A 42 -9.15 0.38 17.43
CA PRO A 42 -9.64 1.06 18.61
C PRO A 42 -10.95 1.77 18.29
N PRO A 43 -11.82 2.03 19.29
CA PRO A 43 -13.08 2.73 19.05
C PRO A 43 -12.90 4.18 18.59
N LYS A 44 -11.72 4.77 18.83
CA LYS A 44 -11.39 6.15 18.51
C LYS A 44 -9.95 6.24 18.00
N LEU A 45 -9.70 7.15 17.06
CA LEU A 45 -8.37 7.47 16.56
C LEU A 45 -8.08 8.96 16.74
N SER A 46 -6.86 9.29 17.18
CA SER A 46 -6.25 10.60 16.93
C SER A 46 -5.46 10.59 15.63
N TYR A 47 -5.57 11.65 14.84
CA TYR A 47 -4.85 11.81 13.59
C TYR A 47 -4.52 13.28 13.29
N SER A 48 -3.48 13.49 12.49
CA SER A 48 -3.08 14.81 12.00
C SER A 48 -3.07 14.88 10.47
N PRO A 49 -3.36 16.06 9.88
CA PRO A 49 -3.14 16.31 8.47
C PRO A 49 -1.65 16.46 8.20
N LEU A 50 -1.19 15.88 7.10
CA LEU A 50 0.17 15.99 6.61
C LEU A 50 0.14 16.66 5.24
N LYS A 51 0.56 17.92 5.21
CA LYS A 51 0.64 18.72 3.99
C LYS A 51 1.94 18.40 3.24
N VAL A 52 1.80 17.73 2.10
CA VAL A 52 2.90 17.46 1.16
C VAL A 52 2.93 18.57 0.11
N ILE A 53 3.95 19.41 0.16
CA ILE A 53 4.19 20.45 -0.84
C ILE A 53 4.78 19.77 -2.09
N VAL A 54 4.04 19.77 -3.19
CA VAL A 54 4.46 19.13 -4.46
C VAL A 54 5.18 20.14 -5.35
N THR A 55 4.59 21.32 -5.51
CA THR A 55 5.23 22.51 -6.09
C THR A 55 4.99 23.70 -5.15
N PRO A 56 5.67 24.85 -5.32
CA PRO A 56 5.41 26.02 -4.48
C PRO A 56 3.94 26.47 -4.49
N GLU A 57 3.20 26.18 -5.56
CA GLU A 57 1.79 26.53 -5.74
C GLU A 57 0.82 25.38 -5.44
N THR A 58 1.31 24.13 -5.39
CA THR A 58 0.48 22.93 -5.28
C THR A 58 0.87 22.09 -4.06
N SER A 59 -0.09 21.83 -3.19
CA SER A 59 0.08 20.92 -2.06
C SER A 59 -1.03 19.89 -2.00
N VAL A 60 -0.70 18.69 -1.55
CA VAL A 60 -1.63 17.60 -1.26
C VAL A 60 -1.68 17.39 0.25
N THR A 61 -2.86 17.16 0.81
CA THR A 61 -3.01 16.80 2.22
C THR A 61 -3.44 15.34 2.31
N VAL A 62 -2.66 14.56 3.06
CA VAL A 62 -3.02 13.19 3.48
C VAL A 62 -3.21 13.19 4.99
N HIS A 63 -4.11 12.36 5.51
CA HIS A 63 -4.36 12.26 6.95
C HIS A 63 -3.74 10.99 7.50
N ARG A 64 -3.09 11.09 8.65
CA ARG A 64 -2.36 9.98 9.24
C ARG A 64 -2.65 9.89 10.73
N ARG A 65 -2.92 8.67 11.20
CA ARG A 65 -3.01 8.34 12.61
C ARG A 65 -1.74 8.79 13.35
N ASP A 66 -1.93 9.35 14.53
CA ASP A 66 -0.82 9.81 15.34
C ASP A 66 -0.03 8.66 15.96
N LEU A 67 1.28 8.83 16.03
CA LEU A 67 2.17 7.80 16.56
C LEU A 67 1.94 7.60 18.07
N PHE A 68 1.62 8.68 18.81
CA PHE A 68 1.32 8.57 20.23
C PHE A 68 0.04 7.78 20.48
N ASP A 69 -0.96 7.91 19.61
CA ASP A 69 -2.24 7.20 19.70
C ASP A 69 -2.05 5.70 19.44
N ALA A 70 -1.27 5.33 18.41
CA ALA A 70 -0.90 3.94 18.16
C ALA A 70 -0.11 3.33 19.35
N ARG A 71 0.80 4.10 19.96
CA ARG A 71 1.54 3.67 21.17
C ARG A 71 0.61 3.49 22.37
N PHE A 72 -0.36 4.38 22.55
CA PHE A 72 -1.33 4.27 23.63
C PHE A 72 -2.22 3.03 23.48
N GLN A 73 -2.61 2.66 22.26
CA GLN A 73 -3.33 1.40 22.00
C GLN A 73 -2.49 0.17 22.41
N LEU A 74 -1.20 0.14 22.08
CA LEU A 74 -0.29 -0.94 22.50
C LEU A 74 -0.18 -1.03 24.02
N ILE A 75 -0.08 0.10 24.72
CA ILE A 75 0.00 0.12 26.19
C ILE A 75 -1.32 -0.34 26.84
N SER A 76 -2.45 0.13 26.33
CA SER A 76 -3.79 -0.12 26.89
C SER A 76 -4.36 -1.51 26.61
N SER A 77 -3.88 -2.19 25.57
CA SER A 77 -4.27 -3.58 25.24
C SER A 77 -3.70 -4.65 26.20
N GLY A 78 -3.06 -4.24 27.31
CA GLY A 78 -2.66 -5.15 28.39
C GLY A 78 -1.34 -5.86 28.16
N VAL A 79 -0.51 -5.38 27.23
CA VAL A 79 0.82 -5.96 26.98
C VAL A 79 1.74 -5.77 28.20
N LEU A 80 1.42 -4.88 29.15
CA LEU A 80 2.17 -4.69 30.41
C LEU A 80 1.73 -5.59 31.59
N ASP A 81 0.61 -6.33 31.48
CA ASP A 81 0.04 -7.12 32.61
C ASP A 81 0.26 -8.64 32.48
N VAL A 82 1.09 -9.11 31.53
CA VAL A 82 1.32 -10.55 31.29
C VAL A 82 2.54 -11.05 32.06
N GLU A 83 2.30 -11.76 33.17
CA GLU A 83 3.27 -12.72 33.74
C GLU A 83 3.75 -13.67 32.61
N PRO A 84 5.06 -13.94 32.49
CA PRO A 84 5.64 -14.55 31.30
C PRO A 84 5.09 -15.97 31.09
N SER A 85 4.22 -16.14 30.09
CA SER A 85 3.81 -17.45 29.60
C SER A 85 4.55 -17.78 28.29
N PRO A 86 4.91 -19.05 28.04
CA PRO A 86 5.83 -19.41 26.94
C PRO A 86 5.22 -19.32 25.53
N SER A 87 3.97 -18.84 25.39
CA SER A 87 3.24 -18.75 24.12
C SER A 87 3.09 -17.31 23.60
N ALA A 88 3.84 -16.36 24.16
CA ALA A 88 3.65 -14.92 24.02
C ALA A 88 4.80 -14.22 23.25
N GLU A 89 5.39 -14.88 22.24
CA GLU A 89 6.52 -14.33 21.47
C GLU A 89 6.14 -13.10 20.65
N ALA A 90 4.89 -13.00 20.15
CA ALA A 90 4.41 -11.85 19.38
C ALA A 90 4.12 -10.60 20.23
N THR A 91 3.89 -10.75 21.53
CA THR A 91 3.61 -9.62 22.44
C THR A 91 4.89 -9.02 23.05
N ALA A 92 5.97 -9.81 23.15
CA ALA A 92 7.25 -9.34 23.65
C ALA A 92 7.92 -8.35 22.68
N SER A 93 7.81 -8.59 21.36
CA SER A 93 8.35 -7.74 20.31
C SER A 93 7.74 -6.33 20.29
N ASP A 94 6.42 -6.24 20.50
CA ASP A 94 5.67 -4.98 20.45
C ASP A 94 5.95 -4.10 21.69
N LEU A 95 6.29 -4.68 22.85
CA LEU A 95 6.74 -3.95 24.06
C LEU A 95 8.16 -3.43 23.94
N GLU A 96 9.07 -4.25 23.42
CA GLU A 96 10.48 -3.89 23.27
C GLU A 96 10.59 -2.64 22.38
N PHE A 97 9.72 -2.54 21.36
CA PHE A 97 9.52 -1.34 20.53
C PHE A 97 9.11 -0.07 21.30
N VAL A 98 8.13 -0.12 22.21
CA VAL A 98 7.69 1.08 22.97
C VAL A 98 8.86 1.67 23.77
N SER A 99 9.77 0.81 24.21
CA SER A 99 10.96 1.17 24.98
C SER A 99 12.23 1.41 24.15
N ALA A 100 12.24 1.09 22.85
CA ALA A 100 13.44 1.09 22.04
C ALA A 100 13.88 2.53 21.67
N PRO A 101 15.19 2.86 21.80
CA PRO A 101 15.72 4.15 21.39
C PRO A 101 15.94 4.25 19.86
N SER A 102 15.80 3.14 19.13
CA SER A 102 15.99 3.04 17.68
C SER A 102 14.67 2.72 16.98
N ASP A 103 14.41 3.40 15.87
CA ASP A 103 13.26 3.13 15.00
C ASP A 103 13.38 1.76 14.26
N LEU A 104 14.54 1.10 14.33
CA LEU A 104 14.82 -0.20 13.70
C LEU A 104 15.40 -1.20 14.71
N VAL A 105 14.79 -2.37 14.79
CA VAL A 105 15.26 -3.56 15.52
C VAL A 105 15.24 -4.76 14.56
N PRO A 106 16.41 -5.17 14.03
CA PRO A 106 16.53 -6.25 13.06
C PRO A 106 15.75 -7.53 13.34
N GLY A 107 14.92 -7.98 12.39
CA GLY A 107 14.18 -9.23 12.48
C GLY A 107 13.06 -9.26 13.52
N LEU A 108 12.84 -8.16 14.23
CA LEU A 108 11.80 -7.99 15.25
C LEU A 108 10.85 -6.84 14.89
N TYR A 109 11.40 -5.68 14.53
CA TYR A 109 10.65 -4.47 14.19
C TYR A 109 11.44 -3.62 13.19
N GLU A 110 10.94 -3.48 11.97
CA GLU A 110 11.65 -2.80 10.87
C GLU A 110 11.06 -1.40 10.59
N GLY A 111 10.58 -0.70 11.62
CA GLY A 111 10.28 0.74 11.55
C GLY A 111 8.95 1.17 10.94
N GLY A 112 8.00 0.25 10.76
CA GLY A 112 6.75 0.48 10.01
C GLY A 112 5.72 1.43 10.64
N LEU A 113 5.80 1.74 11.94
CA LEU A 113 4.82 2.63 12.60
C LEU A 113 5.11 4.13 12.38
N LYS A 114 6.34 4.45 12.03
CA LYS A 114 6.78 5.83 11.76
C LYS A 114 6.65 6.12 10.27
N THR A 115 6.22 7.33 9.93
CA THR A 115 6.35 7.84 8.56
C THR A 115 7.76 8.36 8.34
N TRP A 116 8.37 7.88 7.27
CA TRP A 116 9.70 8.29 6.82
C TRP A 116 9.61 9.31 5.67
N GLU A 117 10.63 10.16 5.52
CA GLU A 117 10.60 11.30 4.59
C GLU A 117 10.42 10.84 3.13
N CYS A 118 11.07 9.74 2.74
CA CYS A 118 10.94 9.20 1.38
C CYS A 118 9.51 8.79 1.02
N SER A 119 8.61 8.59 1.99
CA SER A 119 7.19 8.31 1.71
C SER A 119 6.48 9.54 1.19
N LEU A 120 6.86 10.73 1.68
CA LEU A 120 6.32 12.01 1.22
C LEU A 120 6.91 12.37 -0.14
N ASP A 121 8.18 12.06 -0.35
CA ASP A 121 8.84 12.24 -1.64
C ASP A 121 8.18 11.36 -2.72
N LEU A 122 7.81 10.12 -2.39
CA LEU A 122 7.04 9.26 -3.29
C LEU A 122 5.69 9.88 -3.67
N ILE A 123 4.98 10.51 -2.72
CA ILE A 123 3.73 11.21 -3.03
C ILE A 123 3.98 12.34 -4.04
N LYS A 124 5.03 13.16 -3.85
CA LYS A 124 5.39 14.22 -4.81
C LYS A 124 5.66 13.65 -6.20
N CYS A 125 6.43 12.56 -6.27
CA CYS A 125 6.81 11.90 -7.51
C CYS A 125 5.60 11.28 -8.23
N LEU A 126 4.75 10.54 -7.49
CA LEU A 126 3.49 9.98 -8.00
C LEU A 126 2.55 11.09 -8.47
N HIS A 127 2.47 12.21 -7.75
CA HIS A 127 1.67 13.35 -8.15
C HIS A 127 2.10 13.90 -9.50
N GLY A 128 3.40 14.15 -9.72
CA GLY A 128 3.91 14.59 -11.03
C GLY A 128 3.56 13.59 -12.13
N PHE A 129 3.88 12.31 -11.94
CA PHE A 129 3.64 11.27 -12.94
C PHE A 129 2.18 11.06 -13.32
N LEU A 130 1.26 11.26 -12.38
CA LEU A 130 -0.17 11.14 -12.63
C LEU A 130 -0.74 12.40 -13.30
N SER A 131 -0.06 13.54 -13.17
CA SER A 131 -0.43 14.80 -13.80
C SER A 131 0.08 14.91 -15.24
N ASP A 132 1.30 14.43 -15.53
CA ASP A 132 1.90 14.48 -16.87
C ASP A 132 1.13 13.65 -17.92
N GLY A 133 0.41 12.62 -17.48
CA GLY A 133 -0.44 11.78 -18.35
C GLY A 133 -1.74 12.48 -18.81
N LEU A 134 -2.02 13.70 -18.34
CA LEU A 134 -3.29 14.40 -18.51
C LEU A 134 -3.29 15.44 -19.63
N GLU A 135 -2.12 15.80 -20.17
CA GLU A 135 -1.96 16.93 -21.10
C GLU A 135 -2.50 16.67 -22.53
N ASN A 136 -2.87 15.43 -22.87
CA ASN A 136 -3.16 15.04 -24.27
C ASN A 136 -4.65 14.76 -24.61
N ASN A 137 -5.62 15.09 -23.75
CA ASN A 137 -7.05 14.90 -24.07
C ASN A 137 -7.90 16.13 -23.72
N GLU A 138 -8.27 16.92 -24.73
CA GLU A 138 -9.04 18.16 -24.60
C GLU A 138 -10.54 17.97 -24.25
N GLU A 139 -11.08 16.74 -24.31
CA GLU A 139 -12.54 16.52 -24.18
C GLU A 139 -13.02 16.04 -22.79
N ALA A 140 -12.12 15.70 -21.88
CA ALA A 140 -12.41 15.56 -20.46
C ALA A 140 -11.08 15.55 -19.71
N SER A 141 -10.79 16.56 -18.88
CA SER A 141 -9.60 16.54 -18.02
C SER A 141 -9.61 15.22 -17.22
N PRO A 142 -8.70 14.27 -17.50
CA PRO A 142 -8.72 13.01 -16.77
C PRO A 142 -8.26 13.35 -15.36
N SER A 143 -9.07 13.06 -14.36
CA SER A 143 -8.63 13.15 -12.97
C SER A 143 -7.53 12.11 -12.71
N ARG A 144 -6.51 12.42 -11.91
CA ARG A 144 -5.44 11.48 -11.50
C ARG A 144 -5.99 10.11 -11.04
N GLY A 145 -7.12 10.09 -10.34
CA GLY A 145 -7.83 8.86 -9.97
C GLY A 145 -8.19 7.92 -11.13
N ARG A 146 -8.46 8.45 -12.34
CA ARG A 146 -8.76 7.63 -13.53
C ARG A 146 -7.52 6.93 -14.07
N ALA A 147 -6.33 7.52 -13.91
CA ALA A 147 -5.08 6.88 -14.31
C ALA A 147 -4.72 5.69 -13.41
N ILE A 148 -5.23 5.68 -12.18
CA ILE A 148 -5.01 4.64 -11.16
C ILE A 148 -6.13 3.58 -11.18
N ARG A 149 -7.36 3.95 -11.57
CA ARG A 149 -8.49 3.02 -11.60
C ARG A 149 -8.20 1.78 -12.46
N GLY A 150 -8.55 0.61 -11.92
CA GLY A 150 -8.38 -0.68 -12.61
C GLY A 150 -6.95 -1.22 -12.60
N LYS A 151 -6.05 -0.60 -11.81
CA LYS A 151 -4.63 -0.96 -11.74
C LYS A 151 -4.34 -1.93 -10.60
N ASN A 152 -3.33 -2.76 -10.78
CA ASN A 152 -2.75 -3.59 -9.74
C ASN A 152 -1.49 -2.91 -9.20
N ILE A 153 -1.48 -2.63 -7.89
CA ILE A 153 -0.46 -1.82 -7.23
C ILE A 153 0.16 -2.63 -6.09
N LEU A 154 1.49 -2.60 -5.95
CA LEU A 154 2.23 -3.21 -4.84
C LEU A 154 3.05 -2.17 -4.09
N ASP A 155 2.79 -2.05 -2.79
CA ASP A 155 3.55 -1.24 -1.83
C ASP A 155 4.36 -2.17 -0.92
N VAL A 156 5.67 -2.22 -1.13
CA VAL A 156 6.60 -3.11 -0.41
C VAL A 156 7.18 -2.40 0.80
N GLY A 157 7.07 -3.00 1.98
CA GLY A 157 7.44 -2.37 3.24
C GLY A 157 6.59 -1.14 3.52
N CYS A 158 5.27 -1.28 3.43
CA CYS A 158 4.36 -0.15 3.32
C CYS A 158 4.27 0.71 4.58
N GLY A 159 4.54 0.17 5.77
CA GLY A 159 4.47 0.93 7.02
C GLY A 159 3.12 1.65 7.20
N THR A 160 3.17 2.98 7.33
CA THR A 160 1.99 3.85 7.43
C THR A 160 1.19 3.99 6.11
N ALA A 161 1.69 3.42 5.01
CA ALA A 161 1.06 3.34 3.70
C ALA A 161 0.67 4.68 3.08
N LEU A 162 1.37 5.77 3.42
CA LEU A 162 1.02 7.11 2.91
C LEU A 162 0.99 7.21 1.38
N PRO A 163 1.93 6.63 0.60
CA PRO A 163 1.82 6.65 -0.86
C PRO A 163 0.58 5.92 -1.36
N SER A 164 0.25 4.76 -0.77
CA SER A 164 -0.97 3.99 -1.09
C SER A 164 -2.26 4.74 -0.72
N VAL A 165 -2.27 5.41 0.43
CA VAL A 165 -3.37 6.28 0.91
C VAL A 165 -3.60 7.45 -0.04
N TYR A 166 -2.52 8.08 -0.53
CA TYR A 166 -2.63 9.11 -1.55
C TYR A 166 -3.29 8.58 -2.84
N LEU A 167 -2.85 7.42 -3.34
CA LEU A 167 -3.45 6.80 -4.54
C LEU A 167 -4.94 6.47 -4.31
N LEU A 168 -5.29 5.94 -3.13
CA LEU A 168 -6.68 5.68 -2.75
C LEU A 168 -7.51 6.97 -2.75
N GLN A 169 -7.00 8.04 -2.13
CA GLN A 169 -7.70 9.33 -2.05
C GLN A 169 -7.98 9.89 -3.46
N GLU A 170 -7.04 9.76 -4.40
CA GLU A 170 -7.26 10.17 -5.80
C GLU A 170 -8.36 9.34 -6.48
N ILE A 171 -8.46 8.04 -6.19
CA ILE A 171 -9.54 7.16 -6.71
C ILE A 171 -10.90 7.53 -6.09
N LEU A 172 -10.94 7.83 -4.79
CA LEU A 172 -12.17 8.16 -4.07
C LEU A 172 -12.65 9.60 -4.29
N ASN A 173 -11.82 10.44 -4.89
CA ASN A 173 -12.17 11.81 -5.28
C ASN A 173 -12.77 11.90 -6.70
N ILE A 174 -13.10 10.77 -7.31
CA ILE A 174 -13.70 10.71 -8.63
C ILE A 174 -14.97 9.86 -8.56
N SER A 175 -15.97 10.15 -9.39
CA SER A 175 -17.22 9.38 -9.39
C SER A 175 -16.95 7.89 -9.59
N PRO A 176 -17.71 6.99 -8.94
CA PRO A 176 -17.58 5.55 -9.10
C PRO A 176 -17.55 5.08 -10.57
N PRO A 177 -17.01 3.88 -10.85
CA PRO A 177 -17.08 3.28 -12.18
C PRO A 177 -18.51 3.27 -12.74
N GLY A 178 -18.65 3.53 -14.04
CA GLY A 178 -19.95 3.52 -14.70
C GLY A 178 -20.56 2.13 -14.74
N TYR A 179 -21.88 2.06 -14.95
CA TYR A 179 -22.58 0.78 -15.06
C TYR A 179 -21.95 -0.13 -16.13
N GLY A 180 -21.47 -1.30 -15.70
CA GLY A 180 -20.81 -2.28 -16.58
C GLY A 180 -19.29 -2.21 -16.61
N ASP A 181 -18.67 -1.18 -16.02
CA ASP A 181 -17.21 -1.16 -15.78
C ASP A 181 -16.88 -2.13 -14.64
N ARG A 182 -16.18 -3.21 -14.96
CA ARG A 182 -15.77 -4.24 -13.99
C ARG A 182 -14.29 -4.11 -13.62
N SER A 183 -13.62 -3.04 -14.05
CA SER A 183 -12.22 -2.81 -13.72
C SER A 183 -12.08 -2.65 -12.21
N LYS A 184 -11.28 -3.53 -11.63
CA LYS A 184 -11.02 -3.59 -10.20
C LYS A 184 -9.63 -3.03 -9.95
N THR A 185 -9.53 -2.07 -9.03
CA THR A 185 -8.24 -1.59 -8.54
C THR A 185 -7.83 -2.46 -7.37
N THR A 186 -6.65 -3.07 -7.43
CA THR A 186 -6.15 -3.93 -6.36
C THR A 186 -4.88 -3.33 -5.79
N ILE A 187 -4.86 -3.03 -4.50
CA ILE A 187 -3.71 -2.49 -3.78
C ILE A 187 -3.19 -3.54 -2.81
N HIS A 188 -2.01 -4.08 -3.12
CA HIS A 188 -1.30 -5.03 -2.28
C HIS A 188 -0.34 -4.28 -1.36
N LEU A 189 -0.52 -4.49 -0.07
CA LEU A 189 0.28 -3.88 0.99
C LEU A 189 1.09 -4.97 1.66
N GLN A 190 2.42 -4.87 1.60
CA GLN A 190 3.32 -5.79 2.27
C GLN A 190 4.06 -5.09 3.39
N ASP A 191 4.06 -5.68 4.57
CA ASP A 191 4.94 -5.31 5.68
C ASP A 191 5.47 -6.58 6.34
N TYR A 192 6.59 -6.49 7.06
CA TYR A 192 7.09 -7.63 7.82
C TYR A 192 6.15 -7.96 8.98
N ASN A 193 5.63 -6.92 9.65
CA ASN A 193 4.92 -7.04 10.91
C ASN A 193 3.41 -6.93 10.74
N ARG A 194 2.66 -7.91 11.26
CA ARG A 194 1.19 -7.86 11.28
C ARG A 194 0.66 -6.65 12.06
N SER A 195 1.29 -6.33 13.19
CA SER A 195 0.88 -5.22 14.07
C SER A 195 0.93 -3.87 13.35
N VAL A 196 1.80 -3.68 12.36
CA VAL A 196 1.83 -2.45 11.53
C VAL A 196 0.52 -2.25 10.78
N PHE A 197 -0.06 -3.31 10.23
CA PHE A 197 -1.34 -3.22 9.54
C PHE A 197 -2.47 -2.77 10.45
N GLU A 198 -2.55 -3.38 11.63
CA GLU A 198 -3.61 -3.16 12.61
C GLU A 198 -3.46 -1.79 13.29
N LEU A 199 -2.22 -1.34 13.54
CA LEU A 199 -1.94 -0.11 14.27
C LEU A 199 -1.90 1.14 13.40
N VAL A 200 -1.41 1.08 12.15
CA VAL A 200 -1.24 2.31 11.34
C VAL A 200 -1.75 2.19 9.92
N THR A 201 -1.52 1.09 9.23
CA THR A 201 -1.85 0.99 7.80
C THR A 201 -3.35 1.06 7.58
N LEU A 202 -4.13 0.22 8.27
CA LEU A 202 -5.58 0.19 8.16
C LEU A 202 -6.24 1.49 8.66
N PRO A 203 -5.90 2.01 9.86
CA PRO A 203 -6.35 3.33 10.28
C PRO A 203 -6.14 4.42 9.20
N ASN A 204 -4.96 4.48 8.57
CA ASN A 204 -4.69 5.49 7.55
C ASN A 204 -5.51 5.29 6.27
N ILE A 205 -5.80 4.05 5.87
CA ILE A 205 -6.70 3.76 4.73
C ILE A 205 -8.12 4.25 5.03
N ILE A 206 -8.62 4.06 6.25
CA ILE A 206 -9.94 4.56 6.67
C ILE A 206 -9.95 6.10 6.65
N LEU A 207 -8.90 6.74 7.18
CA LEU A 207 -8.74 8.20 7.15
C LEU A 207 -8.70 8.74 5.71
N ALA A 208 -8.06 8.03 4.78
CA ALA A 208 -8.04 8.38 3.36
C ALA A 208 -9.45 8.45 2.77
N TRP A 209 -10.30 7.47 3.09
CA TRP A 209 -11.70 7.50 2.68
C TRP A 209 -12.48 8.62 3.40
N TYR A 210 -12.32 8.75 4.72
CA TYR A 210 -13.08 9.72 5.52
C TYR A 210 -12.90 11.16 5.04
N HIS A 211 -11.72 11.49 4.51
CA HIS A 211 -11.39 12.80 3.95
C HIS A 211 -11.51 12.90 2.42
N SER A 212 -12.14 11.92 1.76
CA SER A 212 -12.37 11.92 0.31
C SER A 212 -13.76 12.43 -0.06
N LEU A 213 -14.01 12.67 -1.35
CA LEU A 213 -15.36 13.01 -1.82
C LEU A 213 -16.35 11.86 -1.59
N ALA A 214 -15.87 10.61 -1.58
CA ALA A 214 -16.70 9.42 -1.41
C ALA A 214 -17.30 9.28 0.00
N SER A 215 -16.79 9.96 1.02
CA SER A 215 -17.37 9.95 2.37
C SER A 215 -18.40 11.07 2.59
N GLN A 216 -18.53 12.04 1.68
CA GLN A 216 -19.31 13.27 1.92
C GLN A 216 -20.74 13.00 2.34
N SER A 217 -21.42 12.03 1.71
CA SER A 217 -22.80 11.66 2.09
C SER A 217 -22.89 11.09 3.50
N TYR A 218 -21.88 10.32 3.92
CA TYR A 218 -21.78 9.82 5.29
C TYR A 218 -21.53 10.98 6.26
N CYS A 219 -20.52 11.81 6.00
CA CYS A 219 -20.17 12.94 6.88
C CYS A 219 -21.32 13.96 7.00
N ALA A 220 -22.09 14.20 5.94
CA ALA A 220 -23.26 15.07 5.97
C ALA A 220 -24.45 14.48 6.76
N SER A 221 -24.45 13.17 7.02
CA SER A 221 -25.46 12.50 7.85
C SER A 221 -25.17 12.58 9.34
N LEU A 222 -23.93 12.94 9.71
CA LEU A 222 -23.53 13.08 11.10
C LEU A 222 -24.12 14.35 11.73
N PRO A 223 -24.38 14.36 13.04
CA PRO A 223 -24.77 15.57 13.74
C PRO A 223 -23.71 16.66 13.57
N PRO A 224 -24.10 17.94 13.53
CA PRO A 224 -23.15 19.03 13.38
C PRO A 224 -22.12 19.00 14.53
N PRO A 225 -20.85 19.31 14.26
CA PRO A 225 -19.80 19.31 15.27
C PRO A 225 -20.15 20.26 16.41
N SER A 226 -19.74 19.90 17.62
CA SER A 226 -19.98 20.75 18.80
C SER A 226 -19.12 22.03 18.67
N PRO A 227 -19.56 23.19 19.19
CA PRO A 227 -18.76 24.42 19.11
C PRO A 227 -17.39 24.32 19.81
N THR A 228 -17.17 23.31 20.66
CA THR A 228 -15.87 22.98 21.27
C THR A 228 -14.89 22.26 20.34
N ASP A 229 -15.34 21.77 19.19
CA ASP A 229 -14.50 21.03 18.22
C ASP A 229 -13.80 21.96 17.22
N GLN A 230 -14.11 23.27 17.24
CA GLN A 230 -13.60 24.25 16.27
C GLN A 230 -12.26 24.90 16.68
N ASP A 231 -11.79 24.69 17.91
CA ASP A 231 -10.59 25.33 18.49
C ASP A 231 -9.41 24.37 18.74
N GLN A 232 -9.49 23.11 18.30
CA GLN A 232 -8.44 22.10 18.54
C GLN A 232 -7.40 22.05 17.41
N GLY A 233 -6.40 22.96 17.45
CA GLY A 233 -5.10 22.82 16.75
C GLY A 233 -5.05 22.07 15.40
N ASP A 234 -3.97 21.29 15.19
CA ASP A 234 -3.78 20.37 14.04
C ASP A 234 -4.10 18.90 14.42
N GLU A 235 -4.73 18.67 15.57
CA GLU A 235 -5.02 17.34 16.13
C GLU A 235 -6.52 17.05 16.01
N PHE A 236 -6.87 16.01 15.26
CA PHE A 236 -8.24 15.62 14.98
C PHE A 236 -8.55 14.26 15.56
N GLU A 237 -9.81 14.05 15.92
CA GLU A 237 -10.29 12.78 16.44
C GLU A 237 -11.45 12.24 15.61
N ILE A 238 -11.52 10.91 15.48
CA ILE A 238 -12.61 10.22 14.80
C ILE A 238 -13.04 8.97 15.57
N GLU A 239 -14.35 8.76 15.70
CA GLU A 239 -14.94 7.56 16.27
C GLU A 239 -15.17 6.51 15.18
N LEU A 240 -14.65 5.29 15.38
CA LEU A 240 -14.77 4.17 14.46
C LEU A 240 -16.02 3.34 14.76
N SER A 241 -17.20 3.93 14.55
CA SER A 241 -18.47 3.22 14.76
C SER A 241 -18.71 2.12 13.71
N PRO A 242 -19.57 1.12 14.00
CA PRO A 242 -19.97 0.11 13.01
C PRO A 242 -20.57 0.73 11.73
N GLU A 243 -21.29 1.85 11.86
CA GLU A 243 -21.87 2.59 10.73
C GLU A 243 -20.78 3.21 9.86
N LEU A 244 -19.73 3.78 10.48
CA LEU A 244 -18.58 4.31 9.76
C LEU A 244 -17.87 3.23 8.96
N LEU A 245 -17.56 2.10 9.61
CA LEU A 245 -16.87 0.97 8.98
C LEU A 245 -17.72 0.33 7.87
N GLY A 246 -19.04 0.29 8.06
CA GLY A 246 -20.00 -0.13 7.04
C GLY A 246 -20.00 0.79 5.82
N ALA A 247 -20.06 2.11 6.02
CA ALA A 247 -20.01 3.11 4.95
C ALA A 247 -18.67 3.09 4.20
N PHE A 248 -17.57 2.95 4.93
CA PHE A 248 -16.23 2.76 4.37
C PHE A 248 -16.16 1.53 3.45
N THR A 249 -16.62 0.37 3.93
CA THR A 249 -16.60 -0.89 3.16
C THR A 249 -17.51 -0.82 1.93
N ALA A 250 -18.67 -0.18 2.06
CA ALA A 250 -19.58 0.06 0.95
C ALA A 250 -18.95 0.96 -0.12
N SER A 251 -18.26 2.03 0.29
CA SER A 251 -17.56 2.95 -0.62
C SER A 251 -16.44 2.25 -1.40
N LEU A 252 -15.62 1.41 -0.75
CA LEU A 252 -14.60 0.61 -1.45
C LEU A 252 -15.22 -0.33 -2.47
N SER A 253 -16.34 -0.96 -2.11
CA SER A 253 -17.10 -1.84 -3.01
C SER A 253 -17.66 -1.08 -4.20
N GLU A 254 -18.24 0.10 -3.98
CA GLU A 254 -18.79 0.97 -5.03
C GLU A 254 -17.71 1.45 -6.00
N HIS A 255 -16.50 1.73 -5.50
CA HIS A 255 -15.36 2.18 -6.31
C HIS A 255 -14.54 1.02 -6.91
N HIS A 256 -14.96 -0.24 -6.71
CA HIS A 256 -14.25 -1.46 -7.12
C HIS A 256 -12.79 -1.48 -6.65
N VAL A 257 -12.53 -1.09 -5.39
CA VAL A 257 -11.20 -1.10 -4.77
C VAL A 257 -11.08 -2.30 -3.83
N GLU A 258 -10.02 -3.09 -3.98
CA GLU A 258 -9.66 -4.18 -3.08
C GLU A 258 -8.27 -3.93 -2.49
N PHE A 259 -8.15 -4.22 -1.19
CA PHE A 259 -6.87 -4.32 -0.52
C PHE A 259 -6.52 -5.78 -0.25
N ARG A 260 -5.25 -6.15 -0.39
CA ARG A 260 -4.71 -7.43 0.12
C ARG A 260 -3.47 -7.15 0.95
N PHE A 261 -3.39 -7.81 2.10
CA PHE A 261 -2.35 -7.57 3.09
C PHE A 261 -1.44 -8.80 3.20
N PHE A 262 -0.13 -8.57 3.12
CA PHE A 262 0.89 -9.61 3.10
C PHE A 262 1.88 -9.39 4.24
N THR A 263 1.92 -10.33 5.19
CA THR A 263 2.87 -10.28 6.31
C THR A 263 4.08 -11.17 6.07
N GLY A 264 5.21 -10.82 6.68
CA GLY A 264 6.44 -11.62 6.62
C GLY A 264 7.44 -11.14 5.56
N SER A 265 8.39 -12.01 5.22
CA SER A 265 9.57 -11.63 4.44
C SER A 265 9.28 -11.34 2.96
N TRP A 266 10.08 -10.46 2.35
CA TRP A 266 10.02 -10.18 0.91
C TRP A 266 10.27 -11.42 0.06
N ALA A 267 11.14 -12.32 0.52
CA ALA A 267 11.39 -13.58 -0.16
C ALA A 267 10.10 -14.42 -0.22
N SER A 268 9.43 -14.62 0.91
CA SER A 268 8.18 -15.39 0.98
C SER A 268 7.11 -14.82 0.05
N LEU A 269 6.93 -13.49 0.00
CA LEU A 269 5.99 -12.88 -0.94
C LEU A 269 6.39 -13.15 -2.39
N ALA A 270 7.67 -12.99 -2.74
CA ALA A 270 8.14 -13.25 -4.10
C ALA A 270 7.82 -14.68 -4.58
N ASP A 271 7.91 -15.68 -3.69
CA ASP A 271 7.55 -17.07 -4.00
C ASP A 271 6.03 -17.28 -4.11
N ALA A 272 5.25 -16.51 -3.36
CA ALA A 272 3.79 -16.62 -3.34
C ALA A 272 3.11 -15.88 -4.52
N LEU A 273 3.76 -14.85 -5.09
CA LEU A 273 3.19 -14.03 -6.18
C LEU A 273 2.64 -14.86 -7.35
N PRO A 274 3.33 -15.87 -7.91
CA PRO A 274 2.76 -16.69 -8.99
C PRO A 274 1.44 -17.35 -8.59
N ILE A 275 1.37 -17.90 -7.37
CA ILE A 275 0.21 -18.65 -6.85
C ILE A 275 -0.96 -17.70 -6.58
N ILE A 276 -0.69 -16.57 -5.93
CA ILE A 276 -1.69 -15.53 -5.63
C ILE A 276 -2.38 -15.10 -6.92
N HIS A 277 -1.60 -14.91 -7.99
CA HIS A 277 -2.11 -14.38 -9.24
C HIS A 277 -2.71 -15.45 -10.17
N GLU A 278 -2.34 -16.73 -10.07
CA GLU A 278 -3.04 -17.84 -10.75
C GLU A 278 -4.49 -18.01 -10.26
N SER A 279 -4.76 -17.70 -8.99
CA SER A 279 -6.11 -17.78 -8.43
C SER A 279 -7.06 -16.68 -8.92
N ASP A 280 -6.52 -15.58 -9.47
CA ASP A 280 -7.25 -14.47 -10.07
C ASP A 280 -7.58 -14.80 -11.55
N MET A 281 -8.53 -15.73 -11.74
CA MET A 281 -8.98 -16.43 -12.97
C MET A 281 -9.37 -15.60 -14.23
N GLU A 282 -8.96 -14.34 -14.39
CA GLU A 282 -9.41 -13.49 -15.51
C GLU A 282 -8.30 -12.74 -16.29
N ARG A 283 -7.00 -13.02 -16.07
CA ARG A 283 -5.94 -12.30 -16.82
C ARG A 283 -5.66 -12.86 -18.21
N GLN A 284 -5.51 -11.95 -19.16
CA GLN A 284 -4.86 -12.20 -20.44
C GLN A 284 -3.36 -12.45 -20.21
N ASN A 285 -2.82 -13.50 -20.86
CA ASN A 285 -1.48 -14.08 -20.64
C ASN A 285 -0.26 -13.15 -20.86
N ASP A 286 -0.43 -11.86 -21.15
CA ASP A 286 0.66 -10.93 -21.52
C ASP A 286 0.72 -9.63 -20.71
N GLN A 287 -0.05 -9.48 -19.63
CA GLN A 287 0.01 -8.29 -18.78
C GLN A 287 1.00 -8.47 -17.62
N PRO A 288 1.73 -7.42 -17.22
CA PRO A 288 2.58 -7.46 -16.04
C PRO A 288 1.74 -7.75 -14.79
N LEU A 289 2.39 -8.32 -13.77
CA LEU A 289 1.74 -8.71 -12.53
C LEU A 289 1.13 -7.51 -11.79
N TYR A 290 1.89 -6.42 -11.72
CA TYR A 290 1.48 -5.12 -11.21
C TYR A 290 1.75 -4.04 -12.25
N ASP A 291 0.87 -3.06 -12.36
CA ASP A 291 1.11 -1.87 -13.15
C ASP A 291 2.10 -0.91 -12.46
N LEU A 292 2.11 -0.95 -11.12
CA LEU A 292 2.91 -0.07 -10.28
C LEU A 292 3.42 -0.84 -9.05
N VAL A 293 4.73 -0.88 -8.88
CA VAL A 293 5.41 -1.37 -7.69
C VAL A 293 6.19 -0.21 -7.09
N PHE A 294 6.06 0.04 -5.80
CA PHE A 294 6.91 1.01 -5.13
C PHE A 294 7.29 0.59 -3.71
N THR A 295 8.34 1.23 -3.20
CA THR A 295 8.84 1.03 -1.86
C THR A 295 9.58 2.26 -1.36
N SER A 296 9.54 2.48 -0.04
CA SER A 296 10.09 3.66 0.62
C SER A 296 11.01 3.27 1.78
N GLU A 297 12.26 3.75 1.77
CA GLU A 297 13.27 3.47 2.78
C GLU A 297 13.43 1.97 3.11
N THR A 298 13.53 1.11 2.09
CA THR A 298 13.70 -0.35 2.27
C THR A 298 15.09 -0.88 1.90
N ILE A 299 16.01 0.00 1.47
CA ILE A 299 17.36 -0.38 1.03
C ILE A 299 18.45 -0.13 2.10
N TYR A 300 18.06 0.11 3.35
CA TYR A 300 19.00 0.45 4.43
C TYR A 300 19.87 -0.73 4.88
N ARG A 301 19.43 -1.97 4.66
CA ARG A 301 20.17 -3.18 5.04
C ARG A 301 20.67 -3.94 3.83
N LEU A 302 22.01 -4.06 3.72
CA LEU A 302 22.67 -4.78 2.62
C LEU A 302 22.24 -6.24 2.49
N GLU A 303 22.06 -6.93 3.62
CA GLU A 303 21.70 -8.35 3.68
C GLU A 303 20.29 -8.63 3.14
N SER A 304 19.37 -7.66 3.22
CA SER A 304 18.00 -7.82 2.73
C SER A 304 17.84 -7.49 1.25
N LEU A 305 18.83 -6.82 0.63
CA LEU A 305 18.75 -6.38 -0.76
C LEU A 305 18.46 -7.53 -1.75
N PRO A 306 19.07 -8.72 -1.66
CA PRO A 306 18.76 -9.82 -2.56
C PRO A 306 17.28 -10.21 -2.54
N SER A 307 16.66 -10.25 -1.34
CA SER A 307 15.25 -10.59 -1.18
C SER A 307 14.33 -9.49 -1.72
N LEU A 308 14.69 -8.22 -1.50
CA LEU A 308 13.95 -7.06 -2.03
C LEU A 308 13.99 -7.04 -3.55
N ILE A 309 15.19 -7.12 -4.14
CA ILE A 309 15.41 -7.09 -5.58
C ILE A 309 14.65 -8.24 -6.27
N ARG A 310 14.64 -9.43 -5.65
CA ARG A 310 13.84 -10.57 -6.14
C ARG A 310 12.35 -10.27 -6.17
N LEU A 311 11.80 -9.67 -5.10
CA LEU A 311 10.40 -9.29 -5.04
C LEU A 311 10.04 -8.20 -6.06
N LEU A 312 10.87 -7.15 -6.16
CA LEU A 312 10.66 -6.08 -7.14
C LEU A 312 10.66 -6.65 -8.56
N ARG A 313 11.60 -7.55 -8.89
CA ARG A 313 11.66 -8.23 -10.19
C ARG A 313 10.42 -9.08 -10.44
N ALA A 314 10.02 -9.91 -9.48
CA ALA A 314 8.82 -10.74 -9.58
C ALA A 314 7.56 -9.91 -9.79
N GLY A 315 7.42 -8.78 -9.08
CA GLY A 315 6.30 -7.86 -9.21
C GLY A 315 6.20 -7.17 -10.58
N THR A 316 7.33 -6.98 -11.26
CA THR A 316 7.37 -6.36 -12.59
C THR A 316 7.53 -7.35 -13.75
N SER A 317 7.61 -8.65 -13.47
CA SER A 317 7.79 -9.65 -14.53
C SER A 317 6.51 -9.78 -15.35
N THR A 318 6.66 -9.88 -16.67
CA THR A 318 5.59 -10.32 -17.58
C THR A 318 5.66 -11.84 -17.69
N SER A 319 4.50 -12.49 -17.80
CA SER A 319 4.36 -13.95 -17.92
C SER A 319 5.06 -14.55 -19.16
N SER A 320 5.48 -13.72 -20.11
CA SER A 320 6.10 -14.11 -21.38
C SER A 320 7.63 -13.93 -21.42
N GLN A 321 8.36 -14.35 -20.38
CA GLN A 321 9.78 -14.72 -20.54
C GLN A 321 9.91 -16.18 -21.03
N SER A 322 9.40 -16.44 -22.24
CA SER A 322 9.69 -17.63 -23.04
C SER A 322 10.29 -17.21 -24.36
N SER A 323 11.63 -17.18 -24.42
CA SER A 323 12.50 -17.17 -25.60
C SER A 323 11.85 -17.00 -27.00
N VAL A 324 11.61 -15.78 -27.45
CA VAL A 324 11.62 -15.47 -28.89
C VAL A 324 12.22 -14.08 -29.07
N ALA A 325 13.24 -13.97 -29.92
CA ALA A 325 13.95 -12.73 -30.20
C ALA A 325 12.97 -11.61 -30.60
N GLU A 326 12.95 -10.53 -29.83
CA GLU A 326 12.08 -9.38 -30.07
C GLU A 326 12.56 -8.56 -31.28
N THR A 327 11.64 -8.28 -32.21
CA THR A 327 11.92 -7.53 -33.43
C THR A 327 11.99 -6.01 -33.17
N PRO A 328 12.83 -5.26 -33.91
CA PRO A 328 13.10 -3.83 -33.66
C PRO A 328 11.92 -2.87 -33.91
N GLU A 329 10.77 -3.35 -34.41
CA GLU A 329 9.61 -2.51 -34.72
C GLU A 329 8.74 -2.18 -33.48
N ARG A 330 8.83 -2.94 -32.37
CA ARG A 330 8.13 -2.60 -31.11
C ARG A 330 8.78 -1.43 -30.33
N LEU A 331 10.02 -1.07 -30.66
CA LEU A 331 10.79 -0.01 -29.97
C LEU A 331 10.41 1.42 -30.37
N ARG A 332 9.48 1.63 -31.32
CA ARG A 332 9.21 2.95 -31.92
C ARG A 332 7.89 3.60 -31.56
N THR A 333 7.16 3.09 -30.56
CA THR A 333 5.94 3.74 -30.05
C THR A 333 6.03 4.08 -28.56
N LEU A 334 7.23 4.48 -28.10
CA LEU A 334 7.54 4.90 -26.73
C LEU A 334 7.35 6.41 -26.51
N SER A 335 6.16 6.95 -26.82
CA SER A 335 5.89 8.38 -26.60
C SER A 335 4.51 8.71 -26.03
N SER A 336 3.86 7.80 -25.29
CA SER A 336 2.67 8.16 -24.51
C SER A 336 2.78 7.67 -23.06
N LEU A 337 3.03 8.62 -22.15
CA LEU A 337 3.28 8.45 -20.71
C LEU A 337 1.99 8.21 -19.88
N SER A 338 1.13 7.29 -20.32
CA SER A 338 0.11 6.70 -19.44
C SER A 338 0.75 5.56 -18.61
N ILE A 339 0.15 5.12 -17.51
CA ILE A 339 0.59 3.92 -16.74
C ILE A 339 0.55 2.62 -17.60
N SER A 340 0.14 2.67 -18.87
CA SER A 340 -0.32 1.49 -19.61
C SER A 340 0.65 0.79 -20.59
N GLN A 341 1.98 0.86 -20.47
CA GLN A 341 2.84 0.03 -21.36
C GLN A 341 4.03 -0.69 -20.71
N SER A 342 4.46 -0.32 -19.51
CA SER A 342 5.47 -1.07 -18.75
C SER A 342 5.23 -0.91 -17.26
N PRO A 343 5.37 -1.98 -16.45
CA PRO A 343 5.22 -1.89 -15.01
C PRO A 343 6.25 -0.91 -14.45
N ARG A 344 5.80 0.07 -13.66
CA ARG A 344 6.68 1.06 -13.05
C ARG A 344 7.17 0.53 -11.71
N CYS A 345 8.47 0.41 -11.51
CA CYS A 345 9.08 0.05 -10.22
C CYS A 345 9.82 1.25 -9.64
N LEU A 346 9.33 1.82 -8.54
CA LEU A 346 9.90 3.00 -7.89
C LEU A 346 10.50 2.66 -6.52
N VAL A 347 11.74 3.05 -6.28
CA VAL A 347 12.43 2.87 -5.00
C VAL A 347 12.86 4.24 -4.49
N ALA A 348 12.25 4.70 -3.41
CA ALA A 348 12.62 5.94 -2.75
C ALA A 348 13.49 5.67 -1.53
N ALA A 349 14.65 6.32 -1.45
CA ALA A 349 15.63 6.04 -0.41
C ALA A 349 16.52 7.24 -0.10
N LYS A 350 17.10 7.22 1.10
CA LYS A 350 18.25 8.05 1.44
C LYS A 350 19.48 7.55 0.69
N LEU A 351 20.37 8.47 0.32
CA LEU A 351 21.62 8.11 -0.36
C LEU A 351 22.46 7.14 0.49
N LEU A 352 22.54 7.38 1.80
CA LEU A 352 23.34 6.59 2.73
C LEU A 352 22.63 6.43 4.07
N TYR A 353 22.68 5.22 4.62
CA TYR A 353 22.19 4.90 5.97
C TYR A 353 23.37 4.61 6.89
N PHE A 354 23.66 5.55 7.81
CA PHE A 354 24.75 5.40 8.77
C PHE A 354 24.50 4.23 9.73
N GLY A 355 25.55 3.45 10.04
CA GLY A 355 25.50 2.34 11.00
C GLY A 355 25.07 0.98 10.42
N VAL A 356 24.21 0.97 9.40
CA VAL A 356 23.72 -0.27 8.75
C VAL A 356 24.34 -0.53 7.37
N GLY A 357 25.00 0.48 6.79
CA GLY A 357 25.84 0.34 5.60
C GLY A 357 25.11 0.23 4.27
N GLY A 358 23.77 0.16 4.26
CA GLY A 358 22.98 0.25 3.03
C GLY A 358 22.85 1.67 2.49
N GLY A 359 22.37 1.77 1.26
CA GLY A 359 22.23 3.03 0.53
C GLY A 359 22.10 2.83 -0.97
N VAL A 360 21.92 3.94 -1.68
CA VAL A 360 21.64 3.96 -3.12
C VAL A 360 22.72 3.25 -3.93
N ASP A 361 24.00 3.51 -3.66
CA ASP A 361 25.10 2.94 -4.47
C ASP A 361 25.13 1.41 -4.40
N SER A 362 25.01 0.85 -3.20
CA SER A 362 24.98 -0.60 -2.99
C SER A 362 23.76 -1.26 -3.64
N PHE A 363 22.62 -0.58 -3.64
CA PHE A 363 21.39 -1.04 -4.26
C PHE A 363 21.51 -1.05 -5.78
N VAL A 364 21.96 0.06 -6.37
CA VAL A 364 22.19 0.18 -7.82
C VAL A 364 23.14 -0.91 -8.30
N GLN A 365 24.27 -1.10 -7.61
CA GLN A 365 25.24 -2.13 -7.95
C GLN A 365 24.62 -3.54 -7.97
N GLN A 366 23.80 -3.90 -6.99
CA GLN A 366 23.15 -5.21 -6.94
C GLN A 366 22.06 -5.38 -8.01
N VAL A 367 21.31 -4.33 -8.33
CA VAL A 367 20.31 -4.37 -9.41
C VAL A 367 20.99 -4.56 -10.77
N GLU A 368 22.06 -3.81 -11.04
CA GLU A 368 22.83 -3.89 -12.29
C GLU A 368 23.51 -5.26 -12.46
N GLN A 369 24.04 -5.84 -11.37
CA GLN A 369 24.59 -7.20 -11.37
C GLN A 369 23.55 -8.26 -11.75
N GLN A 370 22.26 -7.99 -11.53
CA GLN A 370 21.15 -8.88 -11.89
C GLN A 370 20.51 -8.55 -13.24
N GLY A 371 21.12 -7.66 -14.03
CA GLY A 371 20.66 -7.26 -15.36
C GLY A 371 19.59 -6.17 -15.36
N GLY A 372 19.31 -5.54 -14.23
CA GLY A 372 18.43 -4.37 -14.17
C GLY A 372 19.16 -3.08 -14.57
N LYS A 373 18.39 -2.08 -14.99
CA LYS A 373 18.82 -0.69 -15.16
C LYS A 373 18.13 0.17 -14.12
N VAL A 374 18.87 1.12 -13.56
CA VAL A 374 18.35 2.08 -12.58
C VAL A 374 18.45 3.49 -13.14
N GLN A 375 17.33 4.21 -13.15
CA GLN A 375 17.25 5.61 -13.54
C GLN A 375 16.78 6.45 -12.37
N THR A 376 17.51 7.51 -12.03
CA THR A 376 17.02 8.53 -11.10
C THR A 376 15.89 9.32 -11.74
N VAL A 377 14.74 9.41 -11.06
CA VAL A 377 13.57 10.15 -11.54
C VAL A 377 13.17 11.33 -10.63
N TRP A 378 13.73 11.40 -9.42
CA TRP A 378 13.51 12.50 -8.49
C TRP A 378 14.65 12.56 -7.47
N GLU A 379 15.01 13.77 -7.01
CA GLU A 379 16.04 14.00 -5.99
C GLU A 379 15.64 15.11 -5.03
N GLU A 380 16.06 14.97 -3.77
CA GLU A 380 16.06 16.02 -2.75
C GLU A 380 17.48 16.17 -2.22
N ASN A 381 17.97 17.41 -2.28
CA ASN A 381 19.34 17.76 -1.95
C ASN A 381 19.42 18.68 -0.71
N GLU A 382 18.28 19.02 -0.11
CA GLU A 382 18.22 19.72 1.17
C GLU A 382 18.20 18.74 2.35
N GLY A 383 19.13 18.94 3.29
CA GLY A 383 19.26 18.07 4.47
C GLY A 383 19.88 16.71 4.15
N LEU A 384 19.22 15.62 4.55
CA LEU A 384 19.64 14.27 4.17
C LEU A 384 19.25 14.02 2.71
N TRP A 385 20.24 13.78 1.86
CA TRP A 385 20.01 13.60 0.44
C TRP A 385 19.18 12.33 0.19
N ARG A 386 18.13 12.47 -0.61
CA ARG A 386 17.18 11.41 -0.96
C ARG A 386 16.97 11.35 -2.45
N ARG A 387 16.66 10.16 -2.94
CA ARG A 387 16.48 9.87 -4.36
C ARG A 387 15.32 8.91 -4.57
N ILE A 388 14.60 9.09 -5.67
CA ILE A 388 13.66 8.11 -6.19
C ILE A 388 14.22 7.55 -7.48
N MET A 389 14.29 6.23 -7.53
CA MET A 389 14.86 5.46 -8.62
C MET A 389 13.77 4.66 -9.30
N ARG A 390 13.74 4.70 -10.64
CA ARG A 390 12.97 3.78 -11.47
C ARG A 390 13.85 2.59 -11.86
N ILE A 391 13.31 1.39 -11.73
CA ILE A 391 13.98 0.15 -12.13
C ILE A 391 13.33 -0.41 -13.38
N GLU A 392 14.16 -0.85 -14.33
CA GLU A 392 13.75 -1.57 -15.51
C GLU A 392 14.59 -2.85 -15.65
N TRP A 393 13.95 -4.00 -15.80
CA TRP A 393 14.65 -5.26 -16.01
C TRP A 393 14.84 -5.49 -17.52
N VAL A 394 16.06 -5.85 -17.90
CA VAL A 394 16.43 -6.13 -19.30
C VAL A 394 16.41 -7.63 -19.56
#